data_AF-A0A4P2Q232-F1
#
_entry.id   AF-A0A4P2Q232-F1
#
_cell.length_a   1.000
_cell.length_b   1.000
_cell.length_c   1.000
_cell.angle_alpha   90.00
_cell.angle_beta   90.00
_cell.angle_gamma   90.00
#
_symmetry.space_group_name_H-M   'P 1'
#
loop_
_entity.id
_entity.type
_entity.pdbx_description
1 polymer ?
#
loop_
_entity_poly.entity_id
_entity_poly.type
_entity_poly.pdbx_seq_one_letter_code
_entity_poly.pdbx_strand_id
1 'polypeptide(L)'
;MQTAAAKCAEPREPDESRTKLADPRSVLLRQLAEGMREALAAGDVEAARIAHETIGRLLGAPGADVAGVIDLAAERTRRGG
;
A
#
# COMPACT_ATOMS: atom_id res chain seq x y z
N MET A 1 33.11 -7.92 -37.66
CA MET A 1 32.36 -8.33 -36.45
C MET A 1 32.75 -7.38 -35.32
N GLN A 2 31.79 -6.79 -34.63
CA GLN A 2 32.03 -5.95 -33.45
C GLN A 2 31.05 -6.40 -32.35
N THR A 3 31.57 -6.72 -31.18
CA THR A 3 30.79 -7.09 -29.99
C THR A 3 30.61 -5.86 -29.11
N ALA A 4 29.43 -5.25 -29.12
CA ALA A 4 29.09 -4.21 -28.17
C ALA A 4 28.85 -4.85 -26.80
N ALA A 5 29.69 -4.53 -25.81
CA ALA A 5 29.50 -4.99 -24.45
C ALA A 5 28.25 -4.34 -23.85
N ALA A 6 27.34 -5.16 -23.32
CA ALA A 6 26.19 -4.65 -22.60
C ALA A 6 26.64 -3.97 -21.31
N LYS A 7 26.36 -2.68 -21.15
CA LYS A 7 26.53 -1.96 -19.88
C LYS A 7 25.50 -2.50 -18.90
N CYS A 8 25.89 -3.44 -18.04
CA CYS A 8 25.06 -3.89 -16.93
C CYS A 8 24.65 -2.70 -16.07
N ALA A 9 23.37 -2.61 -15.73
CA ALA A 9 22.90 -1.65 -14.74
C ALA A 9 23.46 -2.03 -13.37
N GLU A 10 23.88 -1.04 -12.59
CA GLU A 10 24.39 -1.27 -11.23
C GLU A 10 23.26 -1.75 -10.30
N PRO A 11 23.58 -2.56 -9.27
CA PRO A 11 22.58 -3.00 -8.30
C PRO A 11 21.95 -1.79 -7.62
N ARG A 12 20.61 -1.73 -7.62
CA ARG A 12 19.89 -0.71 -6.86
C ARG A 12 20.09 -1.01 -5.36
N GLU A 13 20.79 -0.14 -4.67
CA GLU A 13 20.97 -0.20 -3.22
C GLU A 13 19.62 -0.41 -2.49
N PRO A 14 19.56 -1.25 -1.46
CA PRO A 14 18.34 -1.47 -0.70
C PRO A 14 17.96 -0.17 0.01
N ASP A 15 16.76 0.33 -0.27
CA ASP A 15 16.27 1.59 0.29
C ASP A 15 16.20 1.53 1.83
N GLU A 16 17.06 2.32 2.48
CA GLU A 16 17.18 2.48 3.94
C GLU A 16 15.85 2.90 4.60
N SER A 17 14.86 3.38 3.83
CA SER A 17 13.49 3.62 4.32
C SER A 17 12.81 2.39 4.95
N ARG A 18 13.30 1.18 4.62
CA ARG A 18 12.73 -0.13 5.01
C ARG A 18 12.73 -0.42 6.52
N THR A 19 13.51 0.31 7.33
CA THR A 19 13.68 0.07 8.78
C THR A 19 12.93 1.06 9.69
N LYS A 20 12.20 2.04 9.14
CA LYS A 20 11.20 2.74 9.95
C LYS A 20 10.17 1.74 10.45
N LEU A 21 9.85 1.81 11.75
CA LEU A 21 8.69 1.16 12.38
C LEU A 21 7.50 1.23 11.40
N ALA A 22 7.05 0.07 10.93
CA ALA A 22 6.20 -0.01 9.75
C ALA A 22 4.91 0.77 10.00
N ASP A 23 4.78 1.92 9.34
CA ASP A 23 3.61 2.78 9.43
C ASP A 23 2.35 1.94 9.14
N PRO A 24 1.24 2.09 9.90
CA PRO A 24 0.06 1.23 9.73
C PRO A 24 -0.48 1.16 8.30
N ARG A 25 -0.35 2.24 7.51
CA ARG A 25 -0.73 2.27 6.09
C ARG A 25 0.20 1.40 5.25
N SER A 26 1.50 1.40 5.55
CA SER A 26 2.49 0.53 4.89
C SER A 26 2.28 -0.96 5.20
N VAL A 27 1.83 -1.29 6.42
CA VAL A 27 1.45 -2.67 6.80
C VAL A 27 0.22 -3.12 6.02
N LEU A 28 -0.82 -2.29 6.00
CA LEU A 28 -2.07 -2.58 5.29
C LEU A 28 -1.85 -2.71 3.76
N LEU A 29 -1.02 -1.84 3.17
CA LEU A 29 -0.64 -1.92 1.75
C LEU A 29 0.05 -3.26 1.41
N ARG A 30 0.92 -3.77 2.30
CA ARG A 30 1.56 -5.09 2.13
C ARG A 30 0.53 -6.22 2.15
N GLN A 31 -0.34 -6.22 3.17
CA GLN A 31 -1.37 -7.25 3.34
C GLN A 31 -2.34 -7.30 2.13
N LEU A 32 -2.77 -6.14 1.64
CA LEU A 32 -3.60 -6.05 0.43
C LEU A 32 -2.85 -6.55 -0.81
N ALA A 33 -1.56 -6.23 -0.96
CA ALA A 33 -0.77 -6.71 -2.08
C ALA A 33 -0.49 -8.22 -2.02
N GLU A 34 -0.42 -8.81 -0.83
CA GLU A 34 -0.35 -10.26 -0.60
C GLU A 34 -1.68 -10.94 -0.94
N GLY A 35 -2.79 -10.52 -0.32
CA GLY A 35 -4.12 -11.06 -0.59
C GLY A 35 -4.57 -10.92 -2.05
N MET A 36 -4.18 -9.83 -2.74
CA MET A 36 -4.44 -9.68 -4.18
C MET A 36 -3.76 -10.76 -5.03
N ARG A 37 -2.53 -11.17 -4.67
CA ARG A 37 -1.82 -12.26 -5.39
C ARG A 37 -2.46 -13.62 -5.14
N GLU A 38 -2.89 -13.86 -3.90
CA GLU A 38 -3.58 -15.09 -3.50
C GLU A 38 -4.94 -15.21 -4.21
N ALA A 39 -5.72 -14.12 -4.24
CA ALA A 39 -6.99 -14.04 -4.98
C ALA A 39 -6.79 -14.33 -6.49
N LEU A 40 -5.79 -13.72 -7.13
CA LEU A 40 -5.46 -13.99 -8.53
C LEU A 40 -5.04 -15.46 -8.75
N ALA A 41 -4.28 -16.06 -7.84
CA ALA A 41 -3.89 -17.46 -7.93
C ALA A 41 -5.07 -18.43 -7.75
N ALA A 42 -6.07 -18.05 -6.96
CA ALA A 42 -7.34 -18.78 -6.79
C ALA A 42 -8.36 -18.52 -7.91
N GLY A 43 -8.11 -17.56 -8.81
CA GLY A 43 -9.07 -17.13 -9.84
C GLY A 43 -10.19 -16.21 -9.33
N ASP A 44 -10.09 -15.71 -8.10
CA ASP A 44 -11.04 -14.74 -7.53
C ASP A 44 -10.72 -13.32 -8.02
N VAL A 45 -11.25 -13.02 -9.21
CA VAL A 45 -11.06 -11.72 -9.88
C VAL A 45 -11.69 -10.57 -9.09
N GLU A 46 -12.80 -10.80 -8.39
CA GLU A 46 -13.49 -9.74 -7.63
C GLU A 46 -12.73 -9.40 -6.34
N ALA A 47 -12.24 -10.39 -5.59
CA ALA A 47 -11.38 -10.11 -4.44
C ALA A 47 -10.07 -9.40 -4.85
N ALA A 48 -9.46 -9.81 -5.97
CA ALA A 48 -8.29 -9.14 -6.52
C ALA A 48 -8.59 -7.67 -6.91
N ARG A 49 -9.73 -7.42 -7.56
CA ARG A 49 -10.21 -6.07 -7.90
C ARG A 49 -10.43 -5.20 -6.66
N ILE A 50 -11.08 -5.73 -5.62
CA ILE A 50 -11.34 -5.01 -4.36
C ILE A 50 -10.03 -4.64 -3.66
N ALA A 51 -9.06 -5.56 -3.64
CA ALA A 51 -7.74 -5.29 -3.06
C ALA A 51 -7.00 -4.19 -3.85
N HIS A 52 -7.01 -4.25 -5.18
CA HIS A 52 -6.41 -3.23 -6.05
C HIS A 52 -7.04 -1.85 -5.87
N GLU A 53 -8.38 -1.76 -5.83
CA GLU A 53 -9.09 -0.49 -5.60
C GLU A 53 -8.76 0.08 -4.21
N THR A 54 -8.71 -0.77 -3.18
CA THR A 54 -8.35 -0.37 -1.82
C THR A 54 -6.92 0.15 -1.74
N ILE A 55 -5.97 -0.48 -2.44
CA ILE A 55 -4.60 0.04 -2.59
C ILE A 55 -4.61 1.43 -3.24
N GLY A 56 -5.37 1.63 -4.32
CA GLY A 56 -5.52 2.95 -4.97
C GLY A 56 -6.06 4.03 -4.03
N ARG A 57 -7.08 3.71 -3.23
CA ARG A 57 -7.62 4.60 -2.18
C ARG A 57 -6.58 4.91 -1.10
N LEU A 58 -5.76 3.93 -0.70
CA LEU A 58 -4.67 4.12 0.27
C LEU A 58 -3.47 4.88 -0.29
N LEU A 59 -3.20 4.82 -1.60
CA LEU A 59 -2.13 5.61 -2.23
C LEU A 59 -2.57 7.05 -2.56
N GLY A 60 -3.87 7.33 -2.50
CA GLY A 60 -4.42 8.68 -2.62
C GLY A 60 -4.84 9.04 -4.04
N ALA A 61 -5.90 8.40 -4.53
CA ALA A 61 -6.74 8.98 -5.58
C ALA A 61 -7.60 10.11 -4.96
N PRO A 62 -7.43 11.39 -5.36
CA PRO A 62 -8.24 12.48 -4.84
C PRO A 62 -9.67 12.37 -5.39
N GLY A 63 -10.68 12.31 -4.52
CA GLY A 63 -12.10 12.32 -4.93
C GLY A 63 -13.05 11.43 -4.14
N ALA A 64 -12.57 10.56 -3.24
CA ALA A 64 -13.45 9.88 -2.29
C ALA A 64 -13.86 10.87 -1.18
N ASP A 65 -15.15 11.18 -1.11
CA ASP A 65 -15.73 11.99 -0.04
C ASP A 65 -15.46 11.33 1.32
N VAL A 66 -14.53 11.92 2.07
CA VAL A 66 -14.15 11.45 3.39
C VAL A 66 -15.09 12.05 4.42
N ALA A 67 -16.19 11.34 4.69
CA ALA A 67 -16.92 11.48 5.94
C ALA A 67 -15.90 11.46 7.09
N GLY A 68 -15.72 12.62 7.74
CA GLY A 68 -14.53 12.90 8.54
C GLY A 68 -14.37 11.90 9.68
N VAL A 69 -13.33 11.07 9.62
CA VAL A 69 -12.97 10.17 10.73
C VAL A 69 -12.48 11.03 11.88
N ILE A 70 -13.33 11.19 12.90
CA ILE A 70 -12.97 11.92 14.12
C ILE A 70 -12.04 11.08 15.00
N ASP A 71 -11.09 11.74 15.66
CA ASP A 71 -10.31 11.12 16.72
C ASP A 71 -11.23 10.78 17.91
N LEU A 72 -11.43 9.49 18.15
CA LEU A 72 -12.28 8.97 19.22
C LEU A 72 -11.75 9.32 20.62
N ALA A 73 -10.44 9.51 20.80
CA ALA A 73 -9.87 9.92 22.08
C ALA A 73 -10.20 11.38 22.37
N ALA A 74 -9.90 12.28 21.42
CA ALA A 74 -10.28 13.69 21.51
C ALA A 74 -11.81 13.87 21.68
N GLU A 75 -12.61 13.06 20.99
CA GLU A 75 -14.07 13.08 21.09
C GLU A 75 -14.59 12.67 22.47
N ARG A 76 -13.95 11.69 23.14
CA ARG A 76 -14.29 11.30 24.52
C ARG A 76 -13.96 12.41 25.51
N THR A 77 -12.77 13.01 25.41
CA THR A 77 -12.37 14.15 26.24
C THR A 77 -13.35 15.33 26.05
N ARG A 78 -13.76 15.62 24.81
CA ARG A 78 -14.75 16.66 24.50
C ARG A 78 -16.12 16.42 25.14
N ARG A 79 -16.50 15.16 25.37
CA ARG A 79 -17.77 14.76 26.00
C ARG A 79 -17.70 14.60 27.52
N GLY A 80 -16.54 14.85 28.14
CA GLY A 80 -16.35 14.74 29.59
C GLY A 80 -16.31 13.29 30.09
N GLY A 81 -15.76 12.36 29.28
CA GLY A 81 -15.46 10.99 29.69
C GLY A 81 -14.15 10.85 30.47
#